data_AF-A0A7I9ZPM0-F1
#
_entry.id   AF-A0A7I9ZPM0-F1
#
_cell.length_a   1.000
_cell.length_b   1.000
_cell.length_c   1.000
_cell.angle_alpha   90.00
_cell.angle_beta   90.00
_cell.angle_gamma   90.00
#
_symmetry.space_group_name_H-M   'P 1'
#
loop_
_entity.id
_entity.type
_entity.pdbx_description
1 polymer ?
#
loop_
_entity_poly.entity_id
_entity_poly.type
_entity_poly.pdbx_seq_one_letter_code
_entity_poly.pdbx_strand_id
1 'polypeptide(L)'
;MHEELHDGGNPEDAEPGIDVVLVTGLSGAGRGTAAKVLEDLGWYVADNLPPELIARMVELGLAAGSRITQLAVVMDVRSRGFTGDLDWVRSDLATRNITPRVLFLDSSDDILVRRYEQNRRSHPLQGNQTLAEGIAAERSMLAPVRAAADLVIDTSALSVPALRESIERAFGGETVDHTNVTVESFGYKYGLPMDADTVMDVRFLPNPHWVDNLRPHSGQHSDVRDYVLGQPGAVEFLDSYHQLLDVVIDGYRREGKRYMTVAIGCTGGKHRSVAMAEALAARLERGAALTVRVLHRDLGRE
;
A
#
# COMPACT_ATOMS: atom_id res chain seq x y z
N MET A 1 -10.32 49.91 -6.04
CA MET A 1 -11.15 49.12 -6.97
C MET A 1 -10.21 48.54 -8.01
N HIS A 2 -9.61 47.39 -7.72
CA HIS A 2 -9.00 46.44 -8.66
C HIS A 2 -8.75 45.19 -7.82
N GLU A 3 -9.68 44.26 -7.93
CA GLU A 3 -9.70 42.94 -7.29
C GLU A 3 -9.10 41.99 -8.33
N GLU A 4 -7.88 41.50 -8.08
CA GLU A 4 -7.27 40.46 -8.91
C GLU A 4 -7.75 39.10 -8.38
N LEU A 5 -8.55 38.45 -9.21
CA LEU A 5 -9.01 37.08 -9.08
C LEU A 5 -7.80 36.14 -9.06
N HIS A 6 -7.57 35.46 -7.92
CA HIS A 6 -6.67 34.32 -7.89
C HIS A 6 -7.39 33.11 -8.45
N ASP A 7 -6.89 32.67 -9.60
CA ASP A 7 -7.33 31.53 -10.39
C ASP A 7 -7.18 30.24 -9.57
N GLY A 8 -8.31 29.60 -9.29
CA GLY A 8 -8.36 28.28 -8.68
C GLY A 8 -8.03 27.24 -9.74
N GLY A 9 -6.76 26.84 -9.82
CA GLY A 9 -6.31 25.76 -10.69
C GLY A 9 -7.15 24.50 -10.47
N ASN A 10 -7.87 24.10 -11.51
CA ASN A 10 -8.66 22.88 -11.57
C ASN A 10 -7.69 21.67 -11.46
N PRO A 11 -7.94 20.66 -10.62
CA PRO A 11 -7.07 19.48 -10.50
C PRO A 11 -7.06 18.56 -11.75
N GLU A 12 -7.66 18.99 -12.86
CA GLU A 12 -7.71 18.27 -14.14
C GLU A 12 -6.56 18.62 -15.11
N ASP A 13 -5.68 19.56 -14.76
CA ASP A 13 -4.54 19.99 -15.60
C ASP A 13 -3.19 19.32 -15.22
N ALA A 14 -3.20 18.23 -14.46
CA ALA A 14 -1.98 17.45 -14.25
C ALA A 14 -1.64 16.72 -15.57
N GLU A 15 -0.53 17.12 -16.22
CA GLU A 15 -0.01 16.37 -17.37
C GLU A 15 0.09 14.88 -17.00
N PRO A 16 -0.34 13.95 -17.87
CA PRO A 16 -0.24 12.52 -17.59
C PRO A 16 1.23 12.13 -17.50
N GLY A 17 1.75 12.10 -16.27
CA GLY A 17 3.09 11.64 -15.93
C GLY A 17 3.06 10.15 -15.57
N ILE A 18 4.11 9.43 -15.94
CA ILE A 18 4.37 8.07 -15.47
C ILE A 18 5.66 8.08 -14.65
N ASP A 19 5.57 7.55 -13.42
CA ASP A 19 6.75 7.33 -12.60
C ASP A 19 7.43 6.03 -13.02
N VAL A 20 8.74 6.09 -13.26
CA VAL A 20 9.53 4.92 -13.66
C VAL A 20 10.63 4.66 -12.64
N VAL A 21 10.72 3.44 -12.13
CA VAL A 21 11.84 2.96 -11.32
C VAL A 21 12.56 1.82 -12.03
N LEU A 22 13.89 1.92 -12.13
CA LEU A 22 14.76 0.85 -12.60
C LEU A 22 15.36 0.15 -11.38
N VAL A 23 14.98 -1.10 -11.17
CA VAL A 23 15.45 -1.93 -10.05
C VAL A 23 16.58 -2.82 -10.54
N THR A 24 17.77 -2.63 -9.98
CA THR A 24 18.93 -3.47 -10.27
C THR A 24 19.80 -3.67 -9.03
N GLY A 25 20.96 -4.28 -9.19
CA GLY A 25 21.85 -4.65 -8.10
C GLY A 25 22.47 -6.01 -8.29
N LEU A 26 23.30 -6.40 -7.32
CA LEU A 26 23.98 -7.70 -7.35
C LEU A 26 22.99 -8.85 -7.32
N SER A 27 23.37 -9.94 -7.97
CA SER A 27 22.60 -11.17 -7.92
C SER A 27 22.58 -11.71 -6.50
N GLY A 28 21.38 -11.98 -5.98
CA GLY A 28 21.18 -12.36 -4.57
C GLY A 28 21.02 -11.20 -3.58
N ALA A 29 21.11 -9.94 -4.02
CA ALA A 29 20.92 -8.76 -3.15
C ALA A 29 19.44 -8.43 -2.83
N GLY A 30 18.47 -9.21 -3.33
CA GLY A 30 17.06 -9.05 -2.98
C GLY A 30 16.18 -8.39 -4.04
N ARG A 31 16.61 -8.36 -5.32
CA ARG A 31 15.83 -7.78 -6.44
C ARG A 31 14.42 -8.35 -6.56
N GLY A 32 14.26 -9.67 -6.40
CA GLY A 32 12.94 -10.30 -6.42
C GLY A 32 12.05 -9.89 -5.23
N THR A 33 12.64 -9.64 -4.07
CA THR A 33 11.90 -9.08 -2.92
C THR A 33 11.47 -7.64 -3.23
N ALA A 34 12.36 -6.82 -3.80
CA ALA A 34 12.05 -5.46 -4.17
C ALA A 34 10.93 -5.37 -5.22
N ALA A 35 11.00 -6.20 -6.25
CA ALA A 35 9.97 -6.35 -7.26
C ALA A 35 8.59 -6.61 -6.62
N LYS A 36 8.53 -7.60 -5.72
CA LYS A 36 7.27 -7.94 -5.04
C LYS A 36 6.74 -6.80 -4.16
N VAL A 37 7.62 -6.08 -3.46
CA VAL A 37 7.21 -4.95 -2.62
C VAL A 37 6.67 -3.80 -3.48
N LEU A 38 7.31 -3.51 -4.61
CA LEU A 38 6.83 -2.49 -5.56
C LEU A 38 5.47 -2.89 -6.16
N GLU A 39 5.28 -4.17 -6.50
CA GLU A 39 3.98 -4.70 -6.93
C GLU A 39 2.90 -4.48 -5.85
N ASP A 40 3.21 -4.79 -4.59
CA ASP A 40 2.30 -4.57 -3.45
C ASP A 40 1.97 -3.07 -3.24
N LEU A 41 2.88 -2.17 -3.62
CA LEU A 41 2.69 -0.71 -3.60
C LEU A 41 1.92 -0.18 -4.82
N GLY A 42 1.48 -1.05 -5.73
CA GLY A 42 0.69 -0.68 -6.90
C GLY A 42 1.52 -0.35 -8.16
N TRP A 43 2.83 -0.54 -8.12
CA TRP A 43 3.67 -0.39 -9.30
C TRP A 43 3.42 -1.54 -10.27
N TYR A 44 3.31 -1.23 -11.56
CA TYR A 44 3.36 -2.27 -12.58
C TYR A 44 4.79 -2.79 -12.71
N VAL A 45 5.03 -4.06 -12.36
CA VAL A 45 6.39 -4.63 -12.37
C VAL A 45 6.64 -5.42 -13.65
N ALA A 46 7.74 -5.09 -14.33
CA ALA A 46 8.24 -5.77 -15.51
C ALA A 46 9.64 -6.33 -15.24
N ASP A 47 9.87 -7.61 -15.51
CA ASP A 47 11.15 -8.28 -15.27
C ASP A 47 11.85 -8.65 -16.59
N ASN A 48 13.12 -8.29 -16.71
CA ASN A 48 14.03 -8.69 -17.80
C ASN A 48 13.47 -8.42 -19.21
N LEU A 49 12.82 -7.27 -19.39
CA LEU A 49 12.36 -6.83 -20.71
C LEU A 49 13.49 -6.20 -21.53
N PRO A 50 13.50 -6.41 -22.86
CA PRO A 50 14.31 -5.62 -23.78
C PRO A 50 14.02 -4.12 -23.62
N PRO A 51 15.04 -3.25 -23.79
CA PRO A 51 14.89 -1.79 -23.70
C PRO A 51 13.75 -1.22 -24.56
N GLU A 52 13.55 -1.75 -25.76
CA GLU A 52 12.52 -1.30 -26.68
C GLU A 52 11.10 -1.57 -26.14
N LEU A 53 10.90 -2.64 -25.36
CA LEU A 53 9.62 -2.93 -24.74
C LEU A 53 9.35 -2.04 -23.53
N ILE A 54 10.39 -1.64 -22.79
CA ILE A 54 10.26 -0.66 -21.69
C ILE A 54 9.71 0.66 -22.24
N ALA A 55 10.28 1.14 -23.35
CA ALA A 55 9.81 2.35 -24.02
C ALA A 55 8.33 2.27 -24.44
N ARG A 56 7.88 1.11 -24.95
CA ARG A 56 6.47 0.87 -25.28
C ARG A 56 5.56 0.86 -24.06
N MET A 57 6.01 0.30 -22.94
CA MET A 57 5.22 0.31 -21.71
C MET A 57 5.05 1.72 -21.15
N VAL A 58 6.09 2.54 -21.25
CA VAL A 58 6.01 3.96 -20.91
C VAL A 58 5.01 4.70 -21.81
N GLU A 59 5.03 4.44 -23.13
CA GLU A 59 4.02 5.01 -24.06
C GLU A 59 2.58 4.64 -23.65
N LEU A 60 2.37 3.40 -23.20
CA LEU A 60 1.06 2.97 -22.70
C LEU A 60 0.68 3.65 -21.38
N GLY A 61 1.64 3.97 -20.50
CA GLY A 61 1.38 4.72 -19.28
C GLY A 61 1.06 6.20 -19.52
N LEU A 62 1.70 6.81 -20.52
CA LEU A 62 1.43 8.20 -20.93
C LEU A 62 0.09 8.37 -21.68
N ALA A 63 -0.53 7.29 -22.14
CA ALA A 63 -1.81 7.36 -22.84
C ALA A 63 -2.94 7.86 -21.91
N ALA A 64 -3.83 8.70 -22.45
CA ALA A 64 -4.96 9.23 -21.70
C ALA A 64 -5.86 8.11 -21.14
N GLY A 65 -6.13 8.16 -19.83
CA GLY A 65 -6.91 7.12 -19.14
C GLY A 65 -6.14 5.83 -18.86
N SER A 66 -4.81 5.84 -18.97
CA SER A 66 -3.98 4.69 -18.59
C SER A 66 -4.15 4.36 -17.10
N ARG A 67 -4.18 3.06 -16.81
CA ARG A 67 -4.13 2.56 -15.42
C ARG A 67 -2.69 2.38 -14.93
N ILE A 68 -1.71 2.57 -15.80
CA ILE A 68 -0.29 2.39 -15.49
C ILE A 68 0.31 3.77 -15.28
N THR A 69 0.22 4.27 -14.05
CA THR A 69 0.82 5.54 -13.63
C THR A 69 2.19 5.35 -13.00
N GLN A 70 2.53 4.12 -12.61
CA GLN A 70 3.80 3.76 -11.98
C GLN A 70 4.33 2.44 -12.58
N LEU A 71 5.58 2.46 -13.06
CA LEU A 71 6.25 1.34 -13.73
C LEU A 71 7.59 1.01 -13.07
N ALA A 72 7.74 -0.22 -12.60
CA ALA A 72 8.98 -0.75 -12.07
C ALA A 72 9.59 -1.75 -13.04
N VAL A 73 10.82 -1.50 -13.48
CA VAL A 73 11.54 -2.37 -14.40
C VAL A 73 12.71 -3.02 -13.66
N VAL A 74 12.65 -4.34 -13.51
CA VAL A 74 13.73 -5.13 -12.92
C VAL A 74 14.73 -5.48 -14.02
N MET A 75 15.97 -5.05 -13.85
CA MET A 75 17.05 -5.28 -14.81
C MET A 75 18.12 -6.20 -14.19
N ASP A 76 18.57 -7.19 -14.97
CA ASP A 76 19.57 -8.19 -14.59
C ASP A 76 20.77 -8.20 -15.54
N VAL A 77 21.97 -8.44 -15.00
CA VAL A 77 23.25 -8.57 -15.75
C VAL A 77 23.26 -9.72 -16.77
N ARG A 78 22.18 -10.52 -16.82
CA ARG A 78 21.95 -11.55 -17.82
C ARG A 78 21.62 -10.99 -19.20
N SER A 79 21.15 -9.74 -19.31
CA SER A 79 20.97 -9.11 -20.61
C SER A 79 22.35 -8.77 -21.19
N ARG A 80 22.65 -9.26 -22.39
CA ARG A 80 23.86 -8.85 -23.12
C ARG A 80 23.76 -7.34 -23.36
N GLY A 81 24.69 -6.57 -22.80
CA GLY A 81 24.68 -5.10 -22.95
C GLY A 81 24.12 -4.35 -21.74
N PHE A 82 23.82 -5.02 -20.61
CA PHE A 82 23.19 -4.48 -19.40
C PHE A 82 23.53 -3.00 -19.05
N THR A 83 24.81 -2.63 -18.96
CA THR A 83 25.18 -1.24 -18.61
C THR A 83 24.79 -0.26 -19.71
N GLY A 84 24.97 -0.65 -20.97
CA GLY A 84 24.49 0.11 -22.13
C GLY A 84 22.97 0.15 -22.23
N ASP A 85 22.28 -0.93 -21.83
CA ASP A 85 20.82 -0.99 -21.81
C ASP A 85 20.24 0.02 -20.81
N LEU A 86 20.83 0.13 -19.61
CA LEU A 86 20.38 1.07 -18.58
C LEU A 86 20.59 2.53 -18.99
N ASP A 87 21.76 2.86 -19.55
CA ASP A 87 22.04 4.20 -20.05
C ASP A 87 21.16 4.57 -21.25
N TRP A 88 20.89 3.60 -22.13
CA TRP A 88 19.98 3.78 -23.26
C TRP A 88 18.55 4.05 -22.76
N VAL A 89 18.04 3.25 -21.83
CA VAL A 89 16.68 3.44 -21.27
C VAL A 89 16.56 4.81 -20.62
N ARG A 90 17.54 5.21 -19.80
CA ARG A 90 17.53 6.54 -19.17
C ARG A 90 17.53 7.66 -20.21
N SER A 91 18.33 7.54 -21.27
CA SER A 91 18.42 8.54 -22.32
C SER A 91 17.15 8.61 -23.16
N ASP A 92 16.57 7.47 -23.54
CA ASP A 92 15.31 7.40 -24.28
C ASP A 92 14.15 8.00 -23.48
N LEU A 93 14.02 7.65 -22.20
CA LEU A 93 13.00 8.20 -21.32
C LEU A 93 13.17 9.71 -21.09
N ALA A 94 14.40 10.21 -21.02
CA ALA A 94 14.67 11.64 -20.92
C ALA A 94 14.17 12.42 -22.15
N THR A 95 14.19 11.83 -23.36
CA THR A 95 13.60 12.48 -24.56
C THR A 95 12.08 12.69 -24.45
N ARG A 96 11.44 11.98 -23.51
CA ARG A 96 10.00 12.02 -23.22
C ARG A 96 9.71 12.77 -21.92
N ASN A 97 10.68 13.53 -21.41
CA ASN A 97 10.60 14.28 -20.16
C ASN A 97 10.38 13.41 -18.90
N ILE A 98 10.75 12.12 -18.95
CA ILE A 98 10.66 11.18 -17.84
C ILE A 98 12.07 10.94 -17.30
N THR A 99 12.25 11.13 -16.00
CA THR A 99 13.52 10.83 -15.33
C THR A 99 13.36 9.59 -14.46
N PRO A 100 13.78 8.40 -14.94
CA PRO A 100 13.63 7.18 -14.16
C PRO A 100 14.54 7.20 -12.93
N ARG A 101 14.02 6.77 -11.78
CA ARG A 101 14.80 6.56 -10.55
C ARG A 101 15.49 5.21 -10.59
N VAL A 102 16.77 5.14 -10.26
CA VAL A 102 17.54 3.89 -10.20
C VAL A 102 17.68 3.41 -8.76
N LEU A 103 17.05 2.27 -8.44
CA LEU A 103 17.24 1.53 -7.20
C LEU A 103 18.32 0.46 -7.40
N PHE A 104 19.43 0.56 -6.67
CA PHE A 104 20.49 -0.42 -6.65
C PHE A 104 20.50 -1.19 -5.32
N LEU A 105 20.37 -2.51 -5.40
CA LEU A 105 20.48 -3.40 -4.24
C LEU A 105 21.91 -3.96 -4.13
N ASP A 106 22.54 -3.71 -3.00
CA ASP A 106 23.88 -4.19 -2.69
C ASP A 106 23.83 -5.18 -1.52
N SER A 107 24.91 -5.94 -1.37
CA SER A 107 25.15 -6.84 -0.24
C SER A 107 26.62 -7.19 -0.23
N SER A 108 27.20 -7.45 0.95
CA SER A 108 28.56 -7.94 1.07
C SER A 108 28.74 -9.31 0.42
N ASP A 109 29.95 -9.58 -0.07
CA ASP A 109 30.25 -10.80 -0.83
C ASP A 109 30.01 -12.06 0.03
N ASP A 110 30.34 -12.04 1.32
CA ASP A 110 30.14 -13.16 2.24
C ASP A 110 28.64 -13.49 2.43
N ILE A 111 27.78 -12.47 2.47
CA ILE A 111 26.33 -12.67 2.56
C ILE A 111 25.76 -13.20 1.25
N LEU A 112 26.23 -12.71 0.10
CA LEU A 112 25.81 -13.22 -1.20
C LEU A 112 26.18 -14.69 -1.38
N VAL A 113 27.41 -15.08 -1.01
CA VAL A 113 27.85 -16.48 -1.02
C VAL A 113 26.90 -17.36 -0.20
N ARG A 114 26.60 -16.96 1.05
CA ARG A 114 25.66 -17.71 1.92
C ARG A 114 24.26 -17.84 1.31
N ARG A 115 23.72 -16.78 0.72
CA ARG A 115 22.39 -16.80 0.07
C ARG A 115 22.35 -17.74 -1.13
N TYR A 116 23.44 -17.82 -1.89
CA TYR A 116 23.57 -18.73 -3.02
C TYR A 116 23.70 -20.19 -2.60
N GLU A 117 24.46 -20.47 -1.54
CA GLU A 117 24.59 -21.80 -0.96
C GLU A 117 23.24 -22.34 -0.45
N GLN A 118 22.46 -21.48 0.22
CA GLN A 118 21.12 -21.83 0.72
C GLN A 118 20.13 -22.13 -0.40
N ASN A 119 20.13 -21.31 -1.46
CA ASN A 119 19.18 -21.44 -2.56
C ASN A 119 19.62 -22.44 -3.63
N ARG A 120 20.87 -22.94 -3.58
CA ARG A 120 21.48 -23.88 -4.53
C ARG A 120 21.33 -23.48 -6.00
N ARG A 121 21.31 -22.17 -6.28
CA ARG A 121 21.21 -21.60 -7.63
C ARG A 121 22.62 -21.33 -8.20
N SER A 122 22.77 -21.35 -9.51
CA SER A 122 24.00 -20.91 -10.17
C SER A 122 24.03 -19.38 -10.26
N HIS A 123 25.23 -18.79 -10.13
CA HIS A 123 25.40 -17.35 -10.30
C HIS A 123 25.56 -17.00 -11.80
N PRO A 124 24.88 -15.95 -12.31
CA PRO A 124 24.83 -15.64 -13.75
C PRO A 124 26.18 -15.50 -14.43
N LEU A 125 27.14 -14.84 -13.77
CA LEU A 125 28.50 -14.61 -14.29
C LEU A 125 29.52 -15.66 -13.82
N GLN A 126 29.08 -16.75 -13.20
CA GLN A 126 30.01 -17.76 -12.68
C GLN A 126 30.74 -18.51 -13.80
N GLY A 127 30.03 -18.92 -14.85
CA GLY A 127 30.61 -19.74 -15.92
C GLY A 127 31.39 -20.95 -15.36
N ASN A 128 32.69 -21.02 -15.66
CA ASN A 128 33.61 -22.05 -15.17
C ASN A 128 34.43 -21.62 -13.92
N GLN A 129 34.13 -20.46 -13.33
CA GLN A 129 34.83 -19.88 -12.19
C GLN A 129 34.16 -20.25 -10.86
N THR A 130 34.81 -19.88 -9.76
CA THR A 130 34.21 -19.98 -8.43
C THR A 130 33.09 -18.96 -8.24
N LEU A 131 32.18 -19.22 -7.29
CA LEU A 131 31.09 -18.29 -6.95
C LEU A 131 31.64 -16.92 -6.52
N ALA A 132 32.71 -16.89 -5.74
CA ALA A 132 33.34 -15.65 -5.28
C ALA A 132 33.90 -14.82 -6.44
N GLU A 133 34.56 -15.47 -7.41
CA GLU A 133 35.03 -14.80 -8.62
C GLU A 133 33.87 -14.24 -9.46
N GLY A 134 32.78 -15.00 -9.59
CA GLY A 134 31.57 -14.55 -10.28
C GLY A 134 30.94 -13.30 -9.63
N ILE A 135 30.86 -13.27 -8.29
CA ILE A 135 30.35 -12.12 -7.53
C ILE A 135 31.29 -10.90 -7.69
N ALA A 136 32.61 -11.11 -7.61
CA ALA A 136 33.58 -10.03 -7.77
C ALA A 136 33.56 -9.43 -9.18
N ALA A 137 33.39 -10.27 -10.21
CA ALA A 137 33.23 -9.82 -11.59
C ALA A 137 31.93 -9.01 -11.77
N GLU A 138 30.81 -9.48 -11.21
CA GLU A 138 29.54 -8.75 -11.22
C GLU A 138 29.65 -7.39 -10.55
N ARG A 139 30.26 -7.33 -9.37
CA ARG A 139 30.49 -6.08 -8.64
C ARG A 139 31.33 -5.09 -9.43
N SER A 140 32.38 -5.57 -10.09
CA SER A 140 33.23 -4.73 -10.94
C SER A 140 32.46 -4.19 -12.15
N MET A 141 31.63 -5.03 -12.78
CA MET A 141 30.78 -4.66 -13.91
C MET A 141 29.70 -3.64 -13.52
N LEU A 142 29.10 -3.79 -12.34
CA LEU A 142 28.01 -2.95 -11.84
C LEU A 142 28.47 -1.69 -11.10
N ALA A 143 29.76 -1.53 -10.82
CA ALA A 143 30.29 -0.37 -10.11
C ALA A 143 29.88 0.99 -10.72
N PRO A 144 29.87 1.18 -12.06
CA PRO A 144 29.40 2.43 -12.67
C PRO A 144 27.90 2.67 -12.42
N VAL A 145 27.08 1.62 -12.49
CA VAL A 145 25.63 1.70 -12.27
C VAL A 145 25.32 2.02 -10.81
N ARG A 146 26.03 1.38 -9.87
CA ARG A 146 25.95 1.69 -8.44
C ARG A 146 26.32 3.14 -8.14
N ALA A 147 27.36 3.66 -8.80
CA ALA A 147 27.80 5.04 -8.62
C ALA A 147 26.81 6.07 -9.17
N ALA A 148 26.04 5.70 -10.20
CA ALA A 148 25.02 6.54 -10.82
C ALA A 148 23.60 6.31 -10.26
N ALA A 149 23.43 5.42 -9.27
CA ALA A 149 22.13 5.08 -8.72
C ALA A 149 21.59 6.19 -7.81
N ASP A 150 20.29 6.46 -7.89
CA ASP A 150 19.61 7.44 -7.04
C ASP A 150 19.43 6.93 -5.61
N LEU A 151 19.25 5.61 -5.45
CA LEU A 151 19.13 4.95 -4.16
C LEU A 151 19.91 3.65 -4.14
N VAL A 152 20.82 3.51 -3.17
CA VAL A 152 21.53 2.27 -2.88
C VAL A 152 21.03 1.71 -1.56
N ILE A 153 20.50 0.49 -1.55
CA ILE A 153 20.12 -0.21 -0.32
C ILE A 153 21.12 -1.35 -0.08
N ASP A 154 21.88 -1.24 1.02
CA ASP A 154 22.72 -2.33 1.50
C ASP A 154 21.87 -3.36 2.26
N THR A 155 21.77 -4.57 1.71
CA THR A 155 20.97 -5.67 2.26
C THR A 155 21.77 -6.64 3.12
N SER A 156 23.05 -6.35 3.40
CA SER A 156 23.95 -7.27 4.13
C SER A 156 23.41 -7.65 5.51
N ALA A 157 22.84 -6.69 6.23
CA ALA A 157 22.27 -6.88 7.57
C ALA A 157 20.73 -6.86 7.60
N LEU A 158 20.07 -6.73 6.43
CA LEU A 158 18.63 -6.61 6.37
C LEU A 158 17.94 -7.98 6.32
N SER A 159 16.91 -8.14 7.14
CA SER A 159 15.91 -9.19 6.98
C SER A 159 14.95 -8.83 5.82
N VAL A 160 14.19 -9.82 5.34
CA VAL A 160 13.18 -9.59 4.29
C VAL A 160 12.16 -8.50 4.71
N PRO A 161 11.62 -8.49 5.95
CA PRO A 161 10.76 -7.41 6.42
C PRO A 161 11.45 -6.03 6.43
N ALA A 162 12.70 -5.95 6.88
CA ALA A 162 13.43 -4.68 6.93
C ALA A 162 13.74 -4.12 5.53
N LEU A 163 14.04 -5.00 4.57
CA LEU A 163 14.17 -4.62 3.16
C LEU A 163 12.85 -4.09 2.60
N ARG A 164 11.72 -4.74 2.90
CA ARG A 164 10.39 -4.26 2.52
C ARG A 164 10.16 -2.85 3.05
N GLU A 165 10.33 -2.63 4.35
CA GLU A 165 10.13 -1.31 4.97
C GLU A 165 10.99 -0.22 4.32
N SER A 166 12.24 -0.53 3.98
CA SER A 166 13.14 0.40 3.29
C SER A 166 12.61 0.81 1.92
N ILE A 167 12.05 -0.13 1.16
CA ILE A 167 11.48 0.11 -0.18
C ILE A 167 10.15 0.85 -0.08
N GLU A 168 9.28 0.47 0.85
CA GLU A 168 8.02 1.17 1.12
C GLU A 168 8.28 2.64 1.49
N ARG A 169 9.29 2.92 2.32
CA ARG A 169 9.68 4.29 2.66
C ARG A 169 10.19 5.09 1.46
N ALA A 170 10.84 4.44 0.50
CA ALA A 170 11.46 5.11 -0.64
C ALA A 170 10.54 5.28 -1.86
N PHE A 171 9.53 4.42 -2.00
CA PHE A 171 8.67 4.31 -3.19
C PHE A 171 7.17 4.29 -2.90
N GLY A 172 6.76 4.39 -1.63
CA GLY A 172 5.36 4.41 -1.21
C GLY A 172 4.59 5.70 -1.52
N GLY A 173 5.17 6.62 -2.29
CA GLY A 173 4.55 7.87 -2.76
C GLY A 173 4.14 8.86 -1.66
N GLU A 174 3.69 10.05 -2.08
CA GLU A 174 2.78 10.92 -1.30
C GLU A 174 1.34 10.39 -1.33
N THR A 175 1.13 9.11 -1.68
CA THR A 175 -0.07 8.40 -1.25
C THR A 175 0.00 8.32 0.25
N VAL A 176 -0.60 9.33 0.88
CA VAL A 176 -0.90 9.41 2.32
C VAL A 176 -1.09 7.99 2.84
N ASP A 177 -0.36 7.70 3.91
CA ASP A 177 -0.20 6.44 4.62
C ASP A 177 -1.56 5.89 5.13
N HIS A 178 -2.48 5.63 4.19
CA HIS A 178 -3.89 5.40 4.44
C HIS A 178 -4.09 3.96 4.84
N THR A 179 -4.41 3.76 6.12
CA THR A 179 -4.96 2.49 6.57
C THR A 179 -6.42 2.43 6.13
N ASN A 180 -6.78 1.38 5.39
CA ASN A 180 -8.15 1.12 5.00
C ASN A 180 -8.92 0.52 6.18
N VAL A 181 -9.89 1.25 6.72
CA VAL A 181 -10.72 0.78 7.83
C VAL A 181 -12.13 0.52 7.33
N THR A 182 -12.57 -0.73 7.39
CA THR A 182 -13.95 -1.10 7.16
C THR A 182 -14.69 -1.12 8.50
N VAL A 183 -15.71 -0.29 8.65
CA VAL A 183 -16.62 -0.33 9.79
C VAL A 183 -17.89 -1.04 9.35
N GLU A 184 -18.15 -2.22 9.89
CA GLU A 184 -19.34 -2.98 9.54
C GLU A 184 -20.31 -3.12 10.71
N SER A 185 -21.61 -3.02 10.44
CA SER A 185 -22.64 -3.36 11.42
C SER A 185 -23.23 -4.73 11.16
N PHE A 186 -23.45 -5.51 12.22
CA PHE A 186 -24.05 -6.85 12.11
C PHE A 186 -25.04 -7.17 13.24
N GLY A 187 -25.78 -8.26 13.06
CA GLY A 187 -26.67 -8.85 14.05
C GLY A 187 -26.11 -10.15 14.63
N TYR A 188 -25.96 -10.24 15.95
CA TYR A 188 -25.47 -11.45 16.64
C TYR A 188 -26.30 -12.71 16.33
N LYS A 189 -27.60 -12.56 16.02
CA LYS A 189 -28.44 -13.69 15.63
C LYS A 189 -28.04 -14.33 14.29
N TYR A 190 -27.21 -13.66 13.49
CA TYR A 190 -26.65 -14.14 12.23
C TYR A 190 -25.18 -14.56 12.33
N GLY A 191 -24.60 -14.55 13.54
CA GLY A 191 -23.19 -14.89 13.79
C GLY A 191 -22.22 -13.71 13.60
N LEU A 192 -20.98 -13.87 14.05
CA LEU A 192 -19.92 -12.88 13.87
C LEU A 192 -19.44 -12.85 12.41
N PRO A 193 -19.03 -11.69 11.87
CA PRO A 193 -18.30 -11.65 10.60
C PRO A 193 -16.97 -12.40 10.74
N MET A 194 -16.60 -13.16 9.70
CA MET A 194 -15.43 -14.04 9.73
C MET A 194 -14.11 -13.28 9.61
N ASP A 195 -14.17 -12.10 9.01
CA ASP A 195 -13.07 -11.21 8.67
C ASP A 195 -12.96 -10.02 9.64
N ALA A 196 -13.71 -10.02 10.74
CA ALA A 196 -13.61 -8.99 11.77
C ALA A 196 -12.30 -9.10 12.56
N ASP A 197 -11.51 -8.02 12.57
CA ASP A 197 -10.31 -7.91 13.41
C ASP A 197 -10.66 -7.51 14.84
N THR A 198 -11.70 -6.67 15.00
CA THR A 198 -12.25 -6.29 16.30
C THR A 198 -13.78 -6.32 16.27
N VAL A 199 -14.39 -6.63 17.41
CA VAL A 199 -15.84 -6.76 17.55
C VAL A 199 -16.30 -5.93 18.74
N MET A 200 -17.23 -5.00 18.50
CA MET A 200 -17.85 -4.15 19.51
C MET A 200 -19.30 -4.59 19.78
N ASP A 201 -19.61 -5.01 21.01
CA ASP A 201 -20.97 -5.33 21.41
C ASP A 201 -21.72 -4.11 21.91
N VAL A 202 -22.79 -3.71 21.21
CA VAL A 202 -23.65 -2.56 21.59
C VAL A 202 -25.03 -3.00 22.09
N ARG A 203 -25.21 -4.28 22.45
CA ARG A 203 -26.48 -4.78 22.99
C ARG A 203 -26.84 -4.19 24.36
N PHE A 204 -25.88 -3.61 25.06
CA PHE A 204 -26.10 -2.91 26.34
C PHE A 204 -26.91 -1.62 26.17
N LEU A 205 -26.90 -0.98 24.99
CA LEU A 205 -27.67 0.23 24.73
C LEU A 205 -29.18 -0.06 24.69
N PRO A 206 -30.03 0.84 25.20
CA PRO A 206 -31.49 0.75 25.09
C PRO A 206 -31.96 0.46 23.67
N ASN A 207 -32.90 -0.49 23.54
CA ASN A 207 -33.29 -1.03 22.25
C ASN A 207 -34.40 -0.19 21.59
N PRO A 208 -34.15 0.47 20.43
CA PRO A 208 -35.14 1.30 19.75
C PRO A 208 -36.37 0.53 19.25
N HIS A 209 -36.26 -0.81 19.15
CA HIS A 209 -37.36 -1.68 18.74
C HIS A 209 -38.62 -1.55 19.63
N TRP A 210 -38.47 -1.14 20.89
CA TRP A 210 -39.59 -0.97 21.83
C TRP A 210 -40.27 0.40 21.73
N VAL A 211 -39.79 1.28 20.85
CA VAL A 211 -40.40 2.58 20.58
C VAL A 211 -41.11 2.49 19.23
N ASP A 212 -42.44 2.55 19.24
CA ASP A 212 -43.28 2.22 18.08
C ASP A 212 -42.92 3.00 16.82
N ASN A 213 -42.62 4.30 16.97
CA ASN A 213 -42.23 5.17 15.86
C ASN A 213 -40.80 4.92 15.36
N LEU A 214 -39.90 4.34 16.16
CA LEU A 214 -38.51 4.04 15.76
C LEU A 214 -38.34 2.65 15.18
N ARG A 215 -39.19 1.70 15.60
CA ARG A 215 -39.16 0.29 15.18
C ARG A 215 -39.07 0.08 13.67
N PRO A 216 -39.84 0.76 12.80
CA PRO A 216 -39.77 0.52 11.35
C PRO A 216 -38.45 1.00 10.71
N HIS A 217 -37.81 2.00 11.30
CA HIS A 217 -36.62 2.66 10.74
C HIS A 217 -35.33 1.89 11.04
N SER A 218 -34.24 2.19 10.32
CA SER A 218 -32.89 1.69 10.57
C SER A 218 -32.06 2.71 11.34
N GLY A 219 -30.87 2.31 11.80
CA GLY A 219 -29.92 3.22 12.44
C GLY A 219 -29.39 4.34 11.54
N GLN A 220 -29.68 4.32 10.23
CA GLN A 220 -29.38 5.41 9.30
C GLN A 220 -30.42 6.54 9.37
N HIS A 221 -31.60 6.27 9.91
CA HIS A 221 -32.63 7.29 10.11
C HIS A 221 -32.26 8.20 11.28
N SER A 222 -32.42 9.52 11.11
CA SER A 222 -32.08 10.54 12.12
C SER A 222 -32.66 10.21 13.49
N ASP A 223 -33.95 9.89 13.55
CA ASP A 223 -34.65 9.66 14.83
C ASP A 223 -34.10 8.44 15.59
N VAL A 224 -33.71 7.39 14.86
CA VAL A 224 -33.08 6.20 15.47
C VAL A 224 -31.66 6.52 15.91
N ARG A 225 -30.89 7.19 15.05
CA ARG A 225 -29.52 7.62 15.37
C ARG A 225 -29.51 8.50 16.62
N ASP A 226 -30.35 9.53 16.66
CA ASP A 226 -30.42 10.51 17.74
C ASP A 226 -30.91 9.84 19.04
N TYR A 227 -31.87 8.91 18.93
CA TYR A 227 -32.27 8.09 20.07
C TYR A 227 -31.11 7.24 20.60
N VAL A 228 -30.37 6.54 19.74
CA VAL A 228 -29.27 5.64 20.16
C VAL A 228 -28.11 6.43 20.75
N LEU A 229 -27.67 7.50 20.08
CA LEU A 229 -26.54 8.32 20.51
C LEU A 229 -26.87 9.17 21.75
N GLY A 230 -28.15 9.47 21.98
CA GLY A 230 -28.62 10.16 23.19
C GLY A 230 -28.70 9.28 24.43
N GLN A 231 -28.49 7.96 24.32
CA GLN A 231 -28.54 7.07 25.48
C GLN A 231 -27.32 7.24 26.39
N PRO A 232 -27.49 7.06 27.72
CA PRO A 232 -26.38 7.05 28.66
C PRO A 232 -25.28 6.06 28.23
N GLY A 233 -24.04 6.53 28.19
CA GLY A 233 -22.86 5.74 27.84
C GLY A 233 -22.62 5.54 26.33
N ALA A 234 -23.53 5.93 25.43
CA ALA A 234 -23.35 5.72 23.99
C ALA A 234 -22.14 6.50 23.43
N VAL A 235 -22.05 7.79 23.77
CA VAL A 235 -20.96 8.67 23.33
C VAL A 235 -19.63 8.27 23.98
N GLU A 236 -19.63 8.04 25.30
CA GLU A 236 -18.45 7.62 26.05
C GLU A 236 -17.86 6.30 25.52
N PHE A 237 -18.72 5.34 25.20
CA PHE A 237 -18.32 4.07 24.61
C PHE A 237 -17.67 4.27 23.23
N LEU A 238 -18.27 5.10 22.37
CA LEU A 238 -17.71 5.42 21.07
C LEU A 238 -16.36 6.12 21.17
N ASP A 239 -16.22 7.10 22.07
CA ASP A 239 -14.97 7.84 22.24
C ASP A 239 -13.86 6.93 22.79
N SER A 240 -14.18 6.05 23.74
CA SER A 240 -13.24 5.08 24.30
C SER A 240 -12.76 4.09 23.23
N TYR A 241 -13.68 3.61 22.39
CA TYR A 241 -13.33 2.71 21.30
C TYR A 241 -12.53 3.41 20.21
N HIS A 242 -12.84 4.67 19.88
CA HIS A 242 -12.05 5.47 18.95
C HIS A 242 -10.59 5.57 19.41
N GLN A 243 -10.36 5.91 20.68
CA GLN A 243 -9.01 5.99 21.26
C GLN A 243 -8.28 4.64 21.20
N LEU A 244 -8.99 3.53 21.48
CA LEU A 244 -8.42 2.19 21.36
C LEU A 244 -8.03 1.88 19.89
N LEU A 245 -8.89 2.24 18.94
CA LEU A 245 -8.63 2.02 17.52
C LEU A 245 -7.42 2.82 17.04
N ASP A 246 -7.22 4.07 17.49
CA ASP A 246 -6.04 4.85 17.17
C ASP A 246 -4.75 4.10 17.53
N VAL A 247 -4.68 3.53 18.75
CA VAL A 247 -3.54 2.74 19.21
C VAL A 247 -3.33 1.47 18.37
N VAL A 248 -4.42 0.77 18.03
CA VAL A 248 -4.38 -0.46 17.23
C VAL A 248 -3.94 -0.19 15.80
N ILE A 249 -4.50 0.85 15.17
CA ILE A 249 -4.18 1.26 13.81
C ILE A 249 -2.70 1.62 13.70
N ASP A 250 -2.16 2.38 14.65
CA ASP A 250 -0.73 2.70 14.67
C ASP A 250 0.14 1.44 14.85
N GLY A 251 -0.33 0.46 15.63
CA GLY A 251 0.29 -0.86 15.71
C GLY A 251 0.31 -1.59 14.37
N TYR A 252 -0.83 -1.63 13.67
CA TYR A 252 -0.95 -2.26 12.36
C TYR A 252 -0.08 -1.59 11.31
N ARG A 253 0.02 -0.26 11.31
CA ARG A 253 0.94 0.48 10.44
C ARG A 253 2.39 0.06 10.64
N ARG A 254 2.85 -0.05 11.89
CA ARG A 254 4.23 -0.49 12.20
C ARG A 254 4.51 -1.92 11.73
N GLU A 255 3.52 -2.79 11.77
CA GLU A 255 3.63 -4.20 11.32
C GLU A 255 3.32 -4.36 9.81
N GLY A 256 3.08 -3.27 9.08
CA GLY A 256 2.77 -3.29 7.64
C GLY A 256 1.36 -3.80 7.29
N LYS A 257 0.46 -3.96 8.26
CA LYS A 257 -0.95 -4.31 8.02
C LYS A 257 -1.73 -3.05 7.64
N ARG A 258 -2.19 -2.97 6.39
CA ARG A 258 -2.82 -1.76 5.82
C ARG A 258 -4.35 -1.79 5.76
N TYR A 259 -4.98 -2.84 6.28
CA TYR A 259 -6.44 -2.98 6.34
C TYR A 259 -6.88 -3.38 7.75
N MET A 260 -8.07 -2.94 8.15
CA MET A 260 -8.70 -3.32 9.41
C MET A 260 -10.21 -3.42 9.24
N THR A 261 -10.82 -4.47 9.77
CA THR A 261 -12.29 -4.60 9.84
C THR A 261 -12.76 -4.48 11.29
N VAL A 262 -13.62 -3.50 11.53
CA VAL A 262 -14.25 -3.21 12.81
C VAL A 262 -15.72 -3.59 12.73
N ALA A 263 -16.10 -4.66 13.41
CA ALA A 263 -17.48 -5.13 13.43
C ALA A 263 -18.23 -4.63 14.66
N ILE A 264 -19.40 -4.02 14.47
CA ILE A 264 -20.27 -3.53 15.55
C ILE A 264 -21.57 -4.34 15.57
N GLY A 265 -21.85 -4.99 16.69
CA GLY A 265 -22.91 -5.98 16.82
C GLY A 265 -24.05 -5.52 17.71
N CYS A 266 -25.29 -5.63 17.23
CA CYS A 266 -26.48 -5.66 18.08
C CYS A 266 -27.24 -6.97 17.87
N THR A 267 -28.42 -7.17 18.47
CA THR A 267 -29.13 -8.45 18.29
C THR A 267 -29.55 -8.69 16.83
N GLY A 268 -30.16 -7.67 16.20
CA GLY A 268 -30.81 -7.82 14.89
C GLY A 268 -30.07 -7.19 13.70
N GLY A 269 -29.04 -6.38 13.93
CA GLY A 269 -28.27 -5.76 12.84
C GLY A 269 -28.92 -4.54 12.17
N LYS A 270 -30.02 -4.00 12.72
CA LYS A 270 -30.81 -2.92 12.10
C LYS A 270 -30.65 -1.53 12.72
N HIS A 271 -30.69 -1.44 14.05
CA HIS A 271 -30.81 -0.17 14.78
C HIS A 271 -29.49 0.28 15.41
N ARG A 272 -29.17 -0.28 16.58
CA ARG A 272 -28.05 0.14 17.43
C ARG A 272 -26.71 0.00 16.73
N SER A 273 -26.42 -1.17 16.15
CA SER A 273 -25.14 -1.40 15.47
C SER A 273 -24.96 -0.51 14.25
N VAL A 274 -26.02 -0.29 13.47
CA VAL A 274 -26.00 0.60 12.30
C VAL A 274 -25.70 2.04 12.73
N ALA A 275 -26.45 2.57 13.70
CA ALA A 275 -26.23 3.94 14.20
C ALA A 275 -24.83 4.15 14.79
N MET A 276 -24.32 3.16 15.52
CA MET A 276 -22.98 3.21 16.12
C MET A 276 -21.87 3.07 15.07
N ALA A 277 -22.08 2.28 14.02
CA ALA A 277 -21.13 2.13 12.91
C ALA A 277 -20.95 3.44 12.13
N GLU A 278 -22.06 4.07 11.75
CA GLU A 278 -22.05 5.39 11.08
C GLU A 278 -21.36 6.45 11.96
N ALA A 279 -21.70 6.48 13.25
CA ALA A 279 -21.12 7.43 14.19
C ALA A 279 -19.62 7.20 14.45
N LEU A 280 -19.15 5.95 14.45
CA LEU A 280 -17.73 5.64 14.58
C LEU A 280 -16.95 6.01 13.31
N ALA A 281 -17.49 5.66 12.14
CA ALA A 281 -16.87 5.98 10.86
C ALA A 281 -16.66 7.49 10.70
N ALA A 282 -17.68 8.29 11.00
CA ALA A 282 -17.58 9.75 10.98
C ALA A 282 -16.51 10.32 11.95
N ARG A 283 -16.19 9.61 13.05
CA ARG A 283 -15.08 10.01 13.93
C ARG A 283 -13.73 9.69 13.27
N LEU A 284 -13.59 8.49 12.72
CA LEU A 284 -12.35 8.00 12.09
C LEU A 284 -11.99 8.80 10.82
N GLU A 285 -12.97 9.22 10.03
CA GLU A 285 -12.77 10.04 8.82
C GLU A 285 -12.11 11.40 9.12
N ARG A 286 -12.20 11.89 10.36
CA ARG A 286 -11.54 13.14 10.76
C ARG A 286 -10.03 12.99 11.00
N GLY A 287 -9.51 11.75 11.00
CA GLY A 287 -8.09 11.48 11.06
C GLY A 287 -7.43 11.65 9.69
N ALA A 288 -6.34 12.42 9.62
CA ALA A 288 -5.68 12.84 8.36
C ALA A 288 -5.04 11.70 7.53
N ALA A 289 -5.21 10.43 7.89
CA ALA A 289 -4.53 9.30 7.26
C ALA A 289 -5.34 7.99 7.27
N LEU A 290 -6.67 8.04 7.23
CA LEU A 290 -7.52 6.84 7.12
C LEU A 290 -8.43 6.92 5.90
N THR A 291 -8.61 5.79 5.24
CA THR A 291 -9.70 5.60 4.28
C THR A 291 -10.76 4.74 4.95
N VAL A 292 -11.92 5.32 5.23
CA VAL A 292 -12.98 4.63 5.99
C VAL A 292 -14.09 4.20 5.03
N ARG A 293 -14.57 2.97 5.19
CA ARG A 293 -15.72 2.42 4.46
C ARG A 293 -16.72 1.86 5.43
N VAL A 294 -17.99 2.21 5.28
CA VAL A 294 -19.09 1.66 6.08
C VAL A 294 -19.82 0.55 5.33
N LEU A 295 -20.16 -0.54 6.03
CA LEU A 295 -20.95 -1.65 5.52
C LEU A 295 -22.04 -2.05 6.53
N HIS A 296 -23.21 -2.45 6.05
CA HIS A 296 -24.28 -2.95 6.92
C HIS A 296 -24.68 -4.36 6.50
N ARG A 297 -24.02 -5.36 7.07
CA ARG A 297 -24.08 -6.77 6.64
C ARG A 297 -25.50 -7.35 6.67
N ASP A 298 -26.25 -7.03 7.72
CA ASP A 298 -27.55 -7.66 8.00
C ASP A 298 -28.73 -6.70 7.85
N LEU A 299 -28.50 -5.47 7.37
CA LEU A 299 -29.56 -4.51 7.14
C LEU A 299 -30.48 -5.01 6.02
N GLY A 300 -31.78 -5.05 6.29
CA GLY A 300 -32.80 -5.65 5.42
C GLY A 300 -33.02 -7.15 5.64
N ARG A 301 -32.26 -7.79 6.53
CA ARG A 301 -32.42 -9.23 6.86
C ARG A 301 -33.14 -9.47 8.17
N GLU A 302 -33.31 -8.42 8.99
CA GLU A 302 -33.82 -8.42 10.38
C GLU A 302 -35.16 -9.12 10.62
#